data_AF-A0A0D2Q9A8-F1
#
_entry.id   AF-A0A0D2Q9A8-F1
#
_cell.length_a   1.000
_cell.length_b   1.000
_cell.length_c   1.000
_cell.angle_alpha   90.00
_cell.angle_beta   90.00
_cell.angle_gamma   90.00
#
_symmetry.space_group_name_H-M   'P 1'
#
loop_
_entity.id
_entity.type
_entity.pdbx_description
1 polymer ?
#
loop_
_entity_poly.entity_id
_entity_poly.type
_entity_poly.pdbx_seq_one_letter_code
_entity_poly.pdbx_strand_id
1 'polypeptide(L)'
;MARKENLNNFIVGDLPTLFYIPDFITDSEQARLLNNIYQAPVSKWKSLKNRRLQNWGGVVHEKGLLSQDLPPWLAKITERICEESGLFPSAINHVLINEYLPNQGIMPHQDGPAYYPVVAILSLGSPVVMDFTPHSRLNSCKSTVMESVVDKTSDVKAAEIEGNDVLDKHQPFSVLLMPRSLLIFKDDAYSGKLLAWY
;
A
#
# COMPACT_ATOMS: atom_id res chain seq x y z
N MET A 1 15.83 23.10 3.98
CA MET A 1 15.21 23.00 2.64
C MET A 1 14.97 21.53 2.38
N ALA A 2 13.70 21.09 2.32
CA ALA A 2 13.38 19.70 2.02
C ALA A 2 13.73 19.41 0.56
N ARG A 3 14.46 18.33 0.33
CA ARG A 3 14.84 17.86 -1.00
C ARG A 3 13.56 17.33 -1.63
N LYS A 4 12.97 18.07 -2.56
CA LYS A 4 11.84 17.60 -3.37
C LYS A 4 12.41 16.59 -4.37
N GLU A 5 12.82 15.43 -3.87
CA GLU A 5 13.33 14.35 -4.72
C GLU A 5 12.21 13.91 -5.66
N ASN A 6 12.58 13.65 -6.91
CA ASN A 6 11.62 13.21 -7.90
C ASN A 6 11.10 11.83 -7.49
N LEU A 7 9.81 11.72 -7.18
CA LEU A 7 9.19 10.47 -6.71
C LEU A 7 9.40 9.30 -7.69
N ASN A 8 9.60 9.61 -8.98
CA ASN A 8 9.89 8.63 -10.02
C ASN A 8 11.19 7.84 -9.76
N ASN A 9 12.13 8.39 -8.98
CA ASN A 9 13.36 7.68 -8.60
C ASN A 9 13.12 6.56 -7.58
N PHE A 10 11.92 6.52 -6.98
CA PHE A 10 11.54 5.57 -5.95
C PHE A 10 10.56 4.50 -6.45
N ILE A 11 10.26 4.46 -7.76
CA ILE A 11 9.40 3.44 -8.35
C ILE A 11 10.03 2.05 -8.13
N VAL A 12 9.23 1.10 -7.67
CA VAL A 12 9.66 -0.28 -7.42
C VAL A 12 9.37 -1.15 -8.64
N GLY A 13 10.44 -1.67 -9.25
CA GLY A 13 10.34 -2.52 -10.44
C GLY A 13 9.59 -1.82 -11.57
N ASP A 14 8.71 -2.55 -12.25
CA ASP A 14 7.92 -2.03 -13.38
C ASP A 14 6.53 -1.52 -12.97
N LEU A 15 6.28 -1.35 -11.67
CA LEU A 15 4.98 -0.92 -11.15
C LEU A 15 5.00 0.58 -10.82
N PRO A 16 4.57 1.47 -11.73
CA PRO A 16 4.70 2.92 -11.58
C PRO A 16 3.85 3.52 -10.45
N THR A 17 3.01 2.70 -9.83
CA THR A 17 2.08 3.06 -8.76
C THR A 17 2.53 2.57 -7.39
N LEU A 18 3.77 2.05 -7.28
CA LEU A 18 4.41 1.59 -6.06
C LEU A 18 5.75 2.31 -5.87
N PHE A 19 5.90 3.02 -4.74
CA PHE A 19 7.05 3.84 -4.43
C PHE A 19 7.68 3.39 -3.11
N TYR A 20 9.00 3.22 -3.08
CA TYR A 20 9.76 2.88 -1.87
C TYR A 20 10.86 3.90 -1.60
N ILE A 21 10.74 4.61 -0.49
CA ILE A 21 11.66 5.66 -0.06
C ILE A 21 12.43 5.15 1.17
N PRO A 22 13.72 4.80 1.04
CA PRO A 22 14.55 4.42 2.18
C PRO A 22 14.80 5.65 3.07
N ASP A 23 15.08 5.40 4.35
CA ASP A 23 15.53 6.44 5.30
C ASP A 23 14.62 7.68 5.37
N PHE A 24 13.32 7.52 5.15
CA PHE A 24 12.34 8.61 5.14
C PHE A 24 12.32 9.38 6.48
N ILE A 25 12.48 8.65 7.58
CA ILE A 25 12.70 9.24 8.91
C ILE A 25 14.11 8.95 9.43
N THR A 26 14.57 9.81 10.32
CA THR A 26 15.84 9.62 11.05
C THR A 26 15.68 8.63 12.21
N ASP A 27 16.80 8.10 12.72
CA ASP A 27 16.79 7.23 13.91
C ASP A 27 16.19 7.92 15.14
N SER A 28 16.42 9.22 15.32
CA SER A 28 15.84 9.98 16.42
C SER A 28 14.32 10.11 16.29
N GLU A 29 13.81 10.30 15.07
CA GLU A 29 12.36 10.33 14.82
C GLU A 29 11.73 8.96 15.06
N GLN A 30 12.37 7.88 14.60
CA GLN A 30 11.93 6.51 14.90
C GLN A 30 11.85 6.27 16.41
N ALA A 31 12.88 6.63 17.16
CA ALA A 31 12.89 6.45 18.61
C ALA A 31 11.73 7.21 19.30
N ARG A 32 11.44 8.44 18.85
CA ARG A 32 10.31 9.24 19.37
C ARG A 32 8.95 8.62 19.00
N LEU A 33 8.80 8.15 17.77
CA LEU A 33 7.57 7.47 17.32
C LEU A 33 7.33 6.21 18.15
N LEU A 34 8.33 5.33 18.27
CA LEU A 34 8.24 4.11 19.09
C LEU A 34 7.89 4.44 20.54
N ASN A 35 8.55 5.45 21.14
CA ASN A 35 8.23 5.87 22.49
C ASN A 35 6.76 6.30 22.64
N ASN A 36 6.23 7.12 21.72
CA ASN A 36 4.82 7.54 21.75
C ASN A 36 3.86 6.36 21.55
N ILE A 37 4.19 5.43 20.65
CA ILE A 37 3.41 4.23 20.37
C ILE A 37 3.28 3.36 21.63
N TYR A 38 4.39 3.10 22.32
CA TYR A 38 4.40 2.24 23.51
C TYR A 38 3.89 2.93 24.78
N GLN A 39 3.93 4.26 24.86
CA GLN A 39 3.29 5.02 25.94
C GLN A 39 1.77 5.17 25.78
N ALA A 40 1.20 4.78 24.63
CA ALA A 40 -0.24 4.79 24.45
C ALA A 40 -0.94 3.91 25.51
N PRO A 41 -2.12 4.31 26.02
CA PRO A 41 -2.86 3.51 27.00
C PRO A 41 -3.11 2.09 26.49
N VAL A 42 -3.10 1.11 27.41
CA VAL A 42 -3.35 -0.31 27.06
C VAL A 42 -4.67 -0.49 26.30
N SER A 43 -5.69 0.33 26.59
CA SER A 43 -6.99 0.31 25.90
C SER A 43 -6.93 0.68 24.41
N LYS A 44 -5.86 1.34 23.94
CA LYS A 44 -5.62 1.60 22.50
C LYS A 44 -5.14 0.35 21.76
N TRP A 45 -4.55 -0.61 22.46
CA TRP A 45 -4.08 -1.85 21.87
C TRP A 45 -5.19 -2.88 21.79
N LYS A 46 -5.46 -3.36 20.58
CA LYS A 46 -6.32 -4.51 20.32
C LYS A 46 -5.45 -5.70 19.93
N SER A 47 -5.55 -6.79 20.69
CA SER A 47 -4.94 -8.05 20.32
C SER A 47 -5.79 -8.73 19.25
N LEU A 48 -5.17 -9.00 18.11
CA LEU A 48 -5.72 -9.80 17.02
C LEU A 48 -5.03 -11.16 17.00
N LYS A 49 -5.46 -12.06 16.10
CA LYS A 49 -4.98 -13.45 16.08
C LYS A 49 -3.45 -13.60 16.17
N ASN A 50 -2.71 -12.84 15.36
CA ASN A 50 -1.25 -12.93 15.25
C ASN A 50 -0.55 -11.55 15.29
N ARG A 51 -1.19 -10.52 15.85
CA ARG A 51 -0.60 -9.16 15.91
C ARG A 51 -1.33 -8.30 16.93
N ARG A 52 -0.75 -7.15 17.28
CA ARG A 52 -1.48 -6.08 17.97
C ARG A 52 -1.75 -4.91 17.03
N LEU A 53 -2.84 -4.19 17.27
CA LEU A 53 -3.27 -3.06 16.47
C LEU A 53 -3.61 -1.87 17.36
N GLN A 54 -3.16 -0.67 16.99
CA GLN A 54 -3.76 0.60 17.43
C GLN A 54 -4.52 1.24 16.27
N ASN A 55 -5.55 2.01 16.62
CA ASN A 55 -6.36 2.77 15.68
C ASN A 55 -6.44 4.24 16.13
N TRP A 56 -6.05 5.15 15.23
CA TRP A 56 -6.00 6.60 15.42
C TRP A 56 -6.72 7.33 14.28
N GLY A 57 -7.30 8.48 14.59
CA GLY A 57 -8.00 9.30 13.59
C GLY A 57 -9.50 9.01 13.46
N GLY A 58 -10.02 8.06 14.25
CA GLY A 58 -11.45 7.74 14.29
C GLY A 58 -11.74 6.25 14.17
N VAL A 59 -12.98 5.89 13.85
CA VAL A 59 -13.37 4.49 13.61
C VAL A 59 -14.02 4.37 12.23
N VAL A 60 -13.47 3.49 11.39
CA VAL A 60 -14.03 3.18 10.08
C VAL A 60 -15.23 2.24 10.27
N HIS A 61 -16.38 2.65 9.74
CA HIS A 61 -17.62 1.88 9.69
C HIS A 61 -18.12 1.78 8.25
N GLU A 62 -19.15 0.97 8.00
CA GLU A 62 -19.76 0.80 6.67
C GLU A 62 -20.25 2.12 6.04
N LYS A 63 -20.64 3.09 6.87
CA LYS A 63 -21.13 4.41 6.43
C LYS A 63 -20.01 5.46 6.29
N GLY A 64 -18.76 5.09 6.53
CA GLY A 64 -17.60 5.99 6.49
C GLY A 64 -16.86 6.10 7.83
N LEU A 65 -15.99 7.10 7.94
CA LEU A 65 -15.14 7.35 9.10
C LEU A 65 -15.86 8.23 10.12
N LEU A 66 -15.99 7.75 11.37
CA LEU A 66 -16.28 8.61 12.52
C LEU A 66 -14.97 9.25 12.97
N SER A 67 -14.68 10.44 12.45
CA SER A 67 -13.37 11.09 12.58
C SER A 67 -13.07 11.54 14.01
N GLN A 68 -11.78 11.49 14.36
CA GLN A 68 -11.21 12.09 15.56
C GLN A 68 -9.87 12.70 15.18
N ASP A 69 -9.42 13.70 15.94
CA ASP A 69 -8.12 14.31 15.66
C ASP A 69 -6.99 13.31 15.87
N LEU A 70 -6.01 13.36 14.96
CA LEU A 70 -4.76 12.65 15.14
C LEU A 70 -3.95 13.34 16.25
N PRO A 71 -3.27 12.58 17.13
CA PRO A 71 -2.36 13.19 18.09
C PRO A 71 -1.23 13.91 17.34
N PRO A 72 -0.66 15.00 17.89
CA PRO A 72 0.28 15.87 17.16
C PRO A 72 1.47 15.14 16.54
N TRP A 73 1.97 14.08 17.18
CA TRP A 73 3.09 13.28 16.68
C TRP A 73 2.73 12.45 15.43
N LEU A 74 1.46 12.03 15.29
CA LEU A 74 0.95 11.41 14.07
C LEU A 74 0.64 12.46 13.02
N ALA A 75 -0.03 13.55 13.40
CA ALA A 75 -0.38 14.63 12.48
C ALA A 75 0.86 15.16 11.73
N LYS A 76 1.98 15.35 12.46
CA LYS A 76 3.25 15.80 11.89
C LYS A 76 3.80 14.84 10.83
N ILE A 77 3.78 13.52 11.07
CA ILE A 77 4.35 12.56 10.11
C ILE A 77 3.43 12.40 8.90
N THR A 78 2.11 12.42 9.11
CA THR A 78 1.13 12.35 8.02
C THR A 78 1.15 13.58 7.12
N GLU A 79 1.30 14.77 7.69
CA GLU A 79 1.45 16.03 6.94
C GLU A 79 2.70 15.98 6.07
N ARG A 80 3.84 15.57 6.63
CA ARG A 80 5.10 15.41 5.88
C ARG A 80 4.96 14.41 4.73
N ILE A 81 4.28 13.27 4.93
CA ILE A 81 4.01 12.28 3.87
C ILE A 81 3.18 12.92 2.75
N CYS A 82 2.12 13.66 3.09
CA CYS A 82 1.29 14.34 2.10
C CYS A 82 2.09 15.39 1.30
N GLU A 83 2.87 16.23 1.98
CA GLU A 83 3.64 17.32 1.38
C GLU A 83 4.77 16.82 0.47
N GLU A 84 5.56 15.84 0.94
CA GLU A 84 6.71 15.33 0.18
C GLU A 84 6.29 14.44 -0.99
N SER A 85 5.21 13.65 -0.85
CA SER A 85 4.72 12.79 -1.94
C SER A 85 3.86 13.52 -2.95
N GLY A 86 3.00 14.45 -2.52
CA GLY A 86 1.99 15.07 -3.36
C GLY A 86 0.97 14.10 -3.98
N LEU A 87 0.89 12.86 -3.48
CA LEU A 87 0.04 11.80 -4.04
C LEU A 87 -1.35 11.72 -3.42
N PHE A 88 -1.50 12.18 -2.18
CA PHE A 88 -2.74 12.05 -1.43
C PHE A 88 -3.76 13.13 -1.86
N PRO A 89 -5.01 12.74 -2.20
CA PRO A 89 -6.03 13.71 -2.63
C PRO A 89 -6.53 14.60 -1.49
N SER A 90 -6.31 14.20 -0.24
CA SER A 90 -6.66 14.91 0.98
C SER A 90 -5.69 14.56 2.10
N ALA A 91 -5.72 15.33 3.19
CA ALA A 91 -4.90 15.04 4.37
C ALA A 91 -5.23 13.65 4.93
N ILE A 92 -4.19 12.86 5.23
CA ILE A 92 -4.34 11.58 5.92
C ILE A 92 -4.96 11.85 7.30
N ASN A 93 -6.10 11.22 7.55
CA ASN A 93 -6.89 11.43 8.75
C ASN A 93 -7.09 10.15 9.58
N HIS A 94 -6.51 9.02 9.13
CA HIS A 94 -6.68 7.72 9.78
C HIS A 94 -5.36 6.94 9.72
N VAL A 95 -4.95 6.38 10.87
CA VAL A 95 -3.70 5.65 11.01
C VAL A 95 -3.92 4.36 11.79
N LEU A 96 -3.45 3.26 11.20
CA LEU A 96 -3.34 1.96 11.85
C LEU A 96 -1.88 1.69 12.21
N ILE A 97 -1.64 1.33 13.47
CA ILE A 97 -0.30 0.92 13.94
C ILE A 97 -0.36 -0.56 14.21
N ASN A 98 0.33 -1.35 13.40
CA ASN A 98 0.41 -2.79 13.56
C ASN A 98 1.75 -3.16 14.19
N GLU A 99 1.71 -4.00 15.22
CA GLU A 99 2.90 -4.59 15.83
C GLU A 99 2.92 -6.10 15.58
N TYR A 100 4.07 -6.57 15.10
CA TYR A 100 4.36 -7.97 14.84
C TYR A 100 5.61 -8.36 15.65
N LEU A 101 5.51 -9.46 16.39
CA LEU A 101 6.64 -10.13 17.01
C LEU A 101 7.30 -11.10 16.00
N PRO A 102 8.50 -11.63 16.29
CA PRO A 102 9.11 -12.63 15.43
C PRO A 102 8.17 -13.80 15.12
N ASN A 103 8.12 -14.21 13.84
CA ASN A 103 7.23 -15.24 13.29
C ASN A 103 5.73 -14.84 13.24
N GLN A 104 5.42 -13.55 13.30
CA GLN A 104 4.07 -13.03 13.10
C GLN A 104 3.96 -12.28 11.78
N GLY A 105 2.79 -12.43 11.16
CA GLY A 105 2.49 -11.80 9.88
C GLY A 105 1.00 -11.61 9.65
N ILE A 106 0.67 -11.23 8.43
CA ILE A 106 -0.70 -11.12 7.94
C ILE A 106 -0.85 -11.87 6.62
N MET A 107 -1.95 -12.62 6.51
CA MET A 107 -2.27 -13.37 5.30
C MET A 107 -2.56 -12.44 4.11
N PRO A 108 -2.46 -12.94 2.86
CA PRO A 108 -2.82 -12.18 1.67
C PRO A 108 -4.20 -11.51 1.78
N HIS A 109 -4.24 -10.20 1.62
CA HIS A 109 -5.45 -9.38 1.71
C HIS A 109 -5.34 -8.11 0.84
N GLN A 110 -6.45 -7.38 0.68
CA GLN A 110 -6.46 -6.02 0.15
C GLN A 110 -6.95 -5.07 1.23
N ASP A 111 -6.50 -3.82 1.18
CA ASP A 111 -7.06 -2.78 2.02
C ASP A 111 -8.52 -2.49 1.64
N GLY A 112 -9.34 -2.27 2.67
CA GLY A 112 -10.77 -2.01 2.49
C GLY A 112 -11.02 -0.70 1.73
N PRO A 113 -12.18 -0.54 1.09
CA PRO A 113 -12.47 0.59 0.18
C PRO A 113 -12.36 1.98 0.84
N ALA A 114 -12.38 2.06 2.17
CA ALA A 114 -12.19 3.30 2.92
C ALA A 114 -10.79 3.92 2.76
N TYR A 115 -9.79 3.16 2.31
CA TYR A 115 -8.39 3.60 2.15
C TYR A 115 -8.02 3.88 0.69
N TYR A 116 -8.94 3.70 -0.25
CA TYR A 116 -8.73 4.07 -1.64
C TYR A 116 -8.65 5.60 -1.79
N PRO A 117 -7.78 6.16 -2.66
CA PRO A 117 -6.94 5.48 -3.65
C PRO A 117 -5.47 5.27 -3.26
N VAL A 118 -4.99 5.83 -2.16
CA VAL A 118 -3.56 5.88 -1.82
C VAL A 118 -3.34 5.46 -0.37
N VAL A 119 -2.39 4.55 -0.16
CA VAL A 119 -1.95 4.11 1.16
C VAL A 119 -0.46 4.34 1.31
N ALA A 120 -0.04 4.71 2.51
CA ALA A 120 1.35 4.80 2.92
C ALA A 120 1.63 3.88 4.11
N ILE A 121 2.77 3.20 4.09
CA ILE A 121 3.29 2.36 5.17
C ILE A 121 4.65 2.93 5.58
N LEU A 122 4.73 3.41 6.82
CA LEU A 122 6.00 3.78 7.46
C LEU A 122 6.47 2.61 8.34
N SER A 123 7.58 1.99 7.95
CA SER A 123 8.14 0.85 8.68
C SER A 123 9.02 1.31 9.83
N LEU A 124 8.90 0.66 10.99
CA LEU A 124 9.67 0.96 12.20
C LEU A 124 10.23 -0.34 12.80
N GLY A 125 11.38 -0.25 13.48
CA GLY A 125 11.90 -1.37 14.27
C GLY A 125 12.75 -2.33 13.46
N SER A 126 12.26 -3.54 13.18
CA SER A 126 12.97 -4.57 12.40
C SER A 126 12.54 -4.58 10.93
N PRO A 127 13.41 -5.02 10.00
CA PRO A 127 13.02 -5.19 8.61
C PRO A 127 11.96 -6.28 8.45
N VAL A 128 11.12 -6.17 7.41
CA VAL A 128 10.11 -7.16 7.06
C VAL A 128 9.98 -7.29 5.54
N VAL A 129 9.69 -8.49 5.05
CA VAL A 129 9.40 -8.73 3.63
C VAL A 129 7.90 -8.63 3.40
N MET A 130 7.50 -7.79 2.45
CA MET A 130 6.12 -7.63 2.02
C MET A 130 5.93 -8.21 0.62
N ASP A 131 5.01 -9.16 0.49
CA ASP A 131 4.69 -9.83 -0.76
C ASP A 131 3.49 -9.19 -1.45
N PHE A 132 3.65 -8.93 -2.75
CA PHE A 132 2.61 -8.46 -3.65
C PHE A 132 2.27 -9.58 -4.63
N THR A 133 1.08 -10.15 -4.51
CA THR A 133 0.62 -11.25 -5.39
C THR A 133 -0.57 -10.78 -6.23
N PRO A 134 -0.72 -11.22 -7.50
CA PRO A 134 -1.86 -10.82 -8.32
C PRO A 134 -3.21 -11.27 -7.73
N HIS A 135 -4.20 -10.38 -7.75
CA HIS A 135 -5.55 -10.71 -7.33
C HIS A 135 -6.29 -11.48 -8.44
N SER A 136 -6.48 -12.79 -8.25
CA SER A 136 -7.00 -13.74 -9.26
C SER A 136 -8.33 -13.33 -9.93
N ARG A 137 -9.18 -12.55 -9.26
CA ARG A 137 -10.46 -12.08 -9.85
C ARG A 137 -10.30 -11.05 -10.99
N LEU A 138 -9.14 -10.40 -11.16
CA LEU A 138 -8.87 -9.51 -12.30
C LEU A 138 -8.33 -10.24 -13.54
N ASN A 139 -7.86 -11.48 -13.40
CA ASN A 139 -7.40 -12.27 -14.55
C ASN A 139 -8.58 -12.89 -15.32
N SER A 140 -9.71 -13.14 -14.64
CA SER A 140 -10.90 -13.75 -15.25
C SER A 140 -11.68 -12.80 -16.16
N CYS A 141 -11.63 -11.48 -15.97
CA CYS A 141 -12.41 -10.53 -16.78
C CYS A 141 -11.71 -10.07 -18.06
N LYS A 142 -10.39 -10.28 -18.19
CA LYS A 142 -9.67 -10.02 -19.44
C LYS A 142 -9.87 -11.13 -20.49
N SER A 143 -10.19 -12.36 -20.06
CA SER A 143 -10.38 -13.49 -20.97
C SER A 143 -11.75 -13.53 -21.65
N THR A 144 -12.77 -12.85 -21.10
CA THR A 144 -14.16 -12.98 -21.60
C THR A 144 -14.52 -11.98 -22.71
N VAL A 145 -13.66 -11.01 -23.05
CA VAL A 145 -13.94 -10.05 -24.13
C VAL A 145 -13.60 -10.61 -25.52
N MET A 146 -12.86 -11.73 -25.60
CA MET A 146 -12.50 -12.34 -26.90
C MET A 146 -13.44 -13.46 -27.37
N GLU A 147 -14.41 -13.92 -26.57
CA GLU A 147 -15.18 -15.13 -26.90
C GLU A 147 -16.64 -14.89 -27.28
N SER A 148 -17.00 -13.66 -27.66
CA SER A 148 -18.35 -13.36 -28.16
C SER A 148 -18.36 -12.52 -29.44
N VAL A 149 -17.65 -12.96 -30.49
CA VAL A 149 -18.00 -12.63 -31.87
C VAL A 149 -17.70 -13.83 -32.79
N VAL A 150 -18.68 -14.71 -32.95
CA VAL A 150 -18.87 -15.51 -34.16
C VAL A 150 -20.30 -15.19 -34.57
N ASP A 151 -20.57 -14.49 -35.68
CA ASP A 151 -20.70 -15.16 -36.98
C ASP A 151 -20.80 -14.19 -38.19
N LYS A 152 -20.20 -14.64 -39.31
CA LYS A 152 -20.29 -14.29 -40.74
C LYS A 152 -19.97 -12.87 -41.26
N THR A 153 -18.85 -12.71 -41.98
CA THR A 153 -18.75 -12.76 -43.47
C THR A 153 -17.40 -12.24 -44.03
N SER A 154 -16.91 -12.94 -45.07
CA SER A 154 -16.02 -12.54 -46.19
C SER A 154 -14.59 -11.99 -45.96
N ASP A 155 -13.63 -12.79 -46.44
CA ASP A 155 -12.40 -12.45 -47.20
C ASP A 155 -11.85 -11.02 -47.14
N VAL A 156 -10.82 -10.77 -46.31
CA VAL A 156 -9.72 -9.84 -46.61
C VAL A 156 -8.40 -10.32 -45.96
N LYS A 157 -7.33 -10.17 -46.76
CA LYS A 157 -5.90 -10.46 -46.56
C LYS A 157 -5.36 -10.38 -45.12
N ALA A 158 -4.55 -11.39 -44.78
CA ALA A 158 -3.68 -11.44 -43.63
C ALA A 158 -2.71 -10.25 -43.60
N ALA A 159 -2.93 -9.35 -42.66
CA ALA A 159 -1.90 -8.48 -42.12
C ALA A 159 -1.49 -9.08 -40.77
N GLU A 160 -0.19 -9.36 -40.64
CA GLU A 160 0.43 -9.83 -39.40
C GLU A 160 0.20 -8.78 -38.32
N ILE A 161 -0.67 -9.10 -37.36
CA ILE A 161 -0.80 -8.33 -36.13
C ILE A 161 0.36 -8.78 -35.26
N GLU A 162 1.39 -7.93 -35.18
CA GLU A 162 2.40 -8.01 -34.12
C GLU A 162 1.68 -8.15 -32.79
N GLY A 163 1.79 -9.34 -32.20
CA GLY A 163 1.33 -9.60 -30.86
C GLY A 163 2.09 -8.66 -29.93
N ASN A 164 1.42 -7.58 -29.52
CA ASN A 164 1.90 -6.76 -28.43
C ASN A 164 1.92 -7.67 -27.20
N ASP A 165 3.12 -8.17 -26.91
CA ASP A 165 3.51 -8.89 -25.72
C ASP A 165 3.18 -7.99 -24.53
N VAL A 166 1.93 -8.06 -24.05
CA VAL A 166 1.55 -7.57 -22.71
C VAL A 166 2.17 -8.57 -21.74
N LEU A 167 3.50 -8.53 -21.69
CA LEU A 167 4.33 -9.29 -20.79
C LEU A 167 3.77 -9.07 -19.39
N ASP A 168 3.55 -10.18 -18.73
CA ASP A 168 2.83 -10.39 -17.48
C ASP A 168 3.15 -9.35 -16.39
N LYS A 169 2.49 -8.18 -16.43
CA LYS A 169 2.54 -7.13 -15.39
C LYS A 169 2.00 -7.59 -14.04
N HIS A 170 1.57 -8.85 -13.95
CA HIS A 170 0.88 -9.40 -12.81
C HIS A 170 1.73 -10.40 -12.01
N GLN A 171 2.97 -10.69 -12.38
CA GLN A 171 3.86 -11.56 -11.60
C GLN A 171 3.95 -11.14 -10.11
N PRO A 172 4.04 -12.13 -9.19
CA PRO A 172 4.27 -11.85 -7.79
C PRO A 172 5.69 -11.32 -7.56
N PHE A 173 5.83 -10.41 -6.62
CA PHE A 173 7.13 -9.87 -6.22
C PHE A 173 7.11 -9.50 -4.73
N SER A 174 8.29 -9.26 -4.17
CA SER A 174 8.45 -8.92 -2.76
C SER A 174 9.25 -7.63 -2.60
N VAL A 175 8.93 -6.86 -1.57
CA VAL A 175 9.66 -5.65 -1.18
C VAL A 175 10.18 -5.83 0.24
N LEU A 176 11.49 -5.68 0.43
CA LEU A 176 12.08 -5.62 1.77
C LEU A 176 11.87 -4.22 2.34
N LEU A 177 11.04 -4.12 3.36
CA LEU A 177 10.79 -2.88 4.07
C LEU A 177 11.80 -2.74 5.20
N MET A 178 12.80 -1.88 5.00
CA MET A 178 13.78 -1.57 6.03
C MET A 178 13.16 -0.66 7.11
N PRO A 179 13.67 -0.69 8.35
CA PRO A 179 13.26 0.29 9.35
C PRO A 179 13.46 1.71 8.81
N ARG A 180 12.53 2.61 9.16
CA ARG A 180 12.51 4.02 8.73
C ARG A 180 12.15 4.27 7.26
N SER A 181 11.85 3.23 6.47
CA SER A 181 11.41 3.40 5.08
C SER A 181 9.94 3.76 4.98
N LEU A 182 9.58 4.48 3.91
CA LEU A 182 8.21 4.76 3.52
C LEU A 182 7.88 4.00 2.22
N LEU A 183 6.82 3.19 2.25
CA LEU A 183 6.21 2.60 1.07
C LEU A 183 4.92 3.34 0.76
N ILE A 184 4.69 3.75 -0.48
CA ILE A 184 3.41 4.34 -0.93
C ILE A 184 2.91 3.54 -2.12
N PHE A 185 1.64 3.16 -2.11
CA PHE A 185 1.03 2.49 -3.25
C PHE A 185 -0.38 3.02 -3.55
N LYS A 186 -0.72 3.03 -4.84
CA LYS A 186 -2.00 3.53 -5.37
C LYS A 186 -2.49 2.74 -6.58
N ASP A 187 -3.69 3.06 -7.06
CA ASP A 187 -4.27 2.57 -8.31
C ASP A 187 -4.09 1.04 -8.52
N ASP A 188 -3.31 0.62 -9.52
CA ASP A 188 -3.06 -0.78 -9.87
C ASP A 188 -2.35 -1.56 -8.75
N ALA A 189 -1.44 -0.92 -8.02
CA ALA A 189 -0.77 -1.55 -6.88
C ALA A 189 -1.73 -1.77 -5.69
N TYR A 190 -2.74 -0.90 -5.56
CA TYR A 190 -3.79 -1.02 -4.54
C TYR A 190 -4.85 -2.05 -4.93
N SER A 191 -5.34 -1.99 -6.17
CA SER A 191 -6.53 -2.73 -6.62
C SER A 191 -6.22 -4.08 -7.27
N GLY A 192 -5.05 -4.21 -7.91
CA GLY A 192 -4.67 -5.40 -8.68
C GLY A 192 -3.85 -6.44 -7.90
N LYS A 193 -3.44 -6.13 -6.66
CA LYS A 193 -2.55 -6.98 -5.86
C LYS A 193 -3.16 -7.29 -4.49
N LEU A 194 -2.81 -8.47 -3.98
CA LEU A 194 -2.95 -8.89 -2.60
C LEU A 194 -1.62 -8.68 -1.88
N LEU A 195 -1.70 -8.22 -0.64
CA LEU A 195 -0.58 -7.87 0.23
C LEU A 195 -0.46 -8.88 1.36
N ALA A 196 0.75 -9.37 1.63
CA ALA A 196 1.05 -10.22 2.78
C ALA A 196 2.44 -9.90 3.34
N TRP A 197 2.69 -10.28 4.60
CA TRP A 197 4.03 -10.29 5.18
C TRP A 197 4.07 -11.28 6.34
N TYR A 198 5.27 -11.76 6.67
CA TYR A 198 5.51 -12.90 7.57
C TYR A 198 6.62 -12.65 8.58
#